data_AF-A0A934D8H3-F1
#
_entry.id   AF-A0A934D8H3-F1
#
_cell.length_a   1.000
_cell.length_b   1.000
_cell.length_c   1.000
_cell.angle_alpha   90.00
_cell.angle_beta   90.00
_cell.angle_gamma   90.00
#
_symmetry.space_group_name_H-M   'P 1'
#
loop_
_entity.id
_entity.type
_entity.pdbx_description
1 polymer ?
#
loop_
_entity_poly.entity_id
_entity_poly.type
_entity_poly.pdbx_seq_one_letter_code
_entity_poly.pdbx_strand_id
1 'polypeptide(L)'
;MIPLFILLTTVAISLGVTGLFDVRPVLLWTDALIMLLLLVLVFFIVQVRASAERRATWRQVLRSRIGMATAVILSCYVLVAALDSVHFRPAAQDAAGTAQRSGFYSMEVISVLDLLIMPLHDQMEKSYSAPFATRLYSKEVVVMADGSQQRLYPRLQYGGAHLADHEERRGTDIAWRVAQGAVAGTVLAVLLCGAGVLLVARRAGILPGQLSGVLCGRGGHLPWHVMMLTLSVIIVLIAVAFMLASGYHIFGTDKVGQDVFYQSLKSIRTALAIGTLTTLIMLPFALALGLMAGYFRGWIDDVIQYLYTTLNSIPGVLLIAAAVLMLQVFMAGHPEMFETDAARADMRLLFLCMILGITSWTGLCRLLRGETLKVREFDYVQAATSFGVGHLQIITRHVMPNVMHIVLISVVLDFSGLVLAEAILSYVGVGVDPSMFSWGNMINGARLELAREPVVWWSLLAAFSFMFVLVLAANLFSDVIRDAFDPKMRG
;
A
#
# COMPACT_ATOMS: atom_id res chain seq x y z
N MET A 1 3.87 6.18 -19.22
CA MET A 1 2.44 5.90 -19.51
C MET A 1 2.30 5.08 -20.79
N ILE A 2 2.51 5.66 -21.97
CA ILE A 2 2.47 4.96 -23.27
C ILE A 2 3.37 3.69 -23.31
N PRO A 3 4.64 3.70 -22.84
CA PRO A 3 5.48 2.50 -22.92
C PRO A 3 5.08 1.36 -21.97
N LEU A 4 4.44 1.65 -20.83
CA LEU A 4 3.94 0.61 -19.92
C LEU A 4 2.66 -0.03 -20.48
N PHE A 5 1.82 0.78 -21.12
CA PHE A 5 0.64 0.32 -21.84
C PHE A 5 1.02 -0.55 -23.04
N ILE A 6 2.08 -0.19 -23.78
CA ILE A 6 2.65 -1.02 -24.85
C ILE A 6 3.19 -2.34 -24.26
N LEU A 7 3.87 -2.30 -23.12
CA LEU A 7 4.39 -3.52 -22.48
C LEU A 7 3.25 -4.45 -22.02
N LEU A 8 2.22 -3.90 -21.39
CA LEU A 8 1.03 -4.65 -20.95
C LEU A 8 0.22 -5.20 -22.12
N THR A 9 0.05 -4.42 -23.21
CA THR A 9 -0.58 -4.94 -24.44
C THR A 9 0.27 -6.03 -25.08
N THR A 10 1.60 -5.92 -25.08
CA THR A 10 2.47 -6.98 -25.63
C THR A 10 2.39 -8.28 -24.81
N VAL A 11 2.33 -8.17 -23.47
CA VAL A 11 2.15 -9.31 -22.57
C VAL A 11 0.76 -9.93 -22.70
N ALA A 12 -0.30 -9.12 -22.84
CA ALA A 12 -1.67 -9.59 -23.03
C ALA A 12 -1.87 -10.25 -24.41
N ILE A 13 -1.22 -9.74 -25.47
CA ILE A 13 -1.19 -10.34 -26.81
C ILE A 13 -0.51 -11.71 -26.77
N SER A 14 0.56 -11.86 -25.97
CA SER A 14 1.25 -13.15 -25.78
C SER A 14 0.41 -14.18 -25.00
N LEU A 15 -0.64 -13.75 -24.28
CA LEU A 15 -1.53 -14.61 -23.50
C LEU A 15 -2.82 -15.01 -24.24
N GLY A 16 -2.99 -14.62 -25.50
CA GLY A 16 -4.12 -15.07 -26.33
C GLY A 16 -5.47 -14.44 -26.02
N VAL A 17 -5.51 -13.29 -25.31
CA VAL A 17 -6.75 -12.60 -24.92
C VAL A 17 -7.11 -11.54 -25.98
N THR A 18 -7.63 -11.97 -27.13
CA THR A 18 -7.88 -11.11 -28.31
C THR A 18 -9.26 -10.41 -28.33
N GLY A 19 -9.80 -10.00 -27.18
CA GLY A 19 -11.13 -9.36 -27.06
C GLY A 19 -11.19 -8.04 -26.27
N LEU A 20 -10.07 -7.54 -25.74
CA LEU A 20 -10.02 -6.43 -24.76
C LEU A 20 -9.79 -5.02 -25.38
N PHE A 21 -9.99 -4.83 -26.69
CA PHE A 21 -9.46 -3.64 -27.39
C PHE A 21 -10.39 -2.42 -27.50
N ASP A 22 -11.52 -2.39 -26.79
CA ASP A 22 -12.28 -1.14 -26.60
C ASP A 22 -12.38 -0.82 -25.11
N VAL A 23 -11.33 -0.18 -24.60
CA VAL A 23 -11.16 0.12 -23.17
C VAL A 23 -10.83 1.60 -23.01
N ARG A 24 -11.60 2.32 -22.18
CA ARG A 24 -11.35 3.74 -21.88
C ARG A 24 -10.53 3.85 -20.59
N PRO A 25 -9.30 4.38 -20.62
CA PRO A 25 -8.52 4.59 -19.39
C PRO A 25 -9.20 5.63 -18.51
N VAL A 26 -9.21 5.39 -17.19
CA VAL A 26 -9.72 6.34 -16.19
C VAL A 26 -8.52 6.84 -15.40
N LEU A 27 -8.30 8.16 -15.43
CA LEU A 27 -7.23 8.79 -14.67
C LEU A 27 -7.81 9.36 -13.38
N LEU A 28 -7.54 8.67 -12.27
CA LEU A 28 -7.77 9.19 -10.93
C LEU A 28 -6.56 10.03 -10.48
N TRP A 29 -6.78 11.02 -9.62
CA TRP A 29 -5.72 11.92 -9.17
C TRP A 29 -4.73 11.19 -8.27
N THR A 30 -5.23 10.34 -7.36
CA THR A 30 -4.33 9.58 -6.50
C THR A 30 -3.49 8.56 -7.28
N ASP A 31 -4.02 8.00 -8.38
CA ASP A 31 -3.24 7.12 -9.27
C ASP A 31 -2.12 7.87 -9.96
N ALA A 32 -2.41 9.04 -10.51
CA ALA A 32 -1.39 9.88 -11.13
C ALA A 32 -0.28 10.24 -10.13
N LEU A 33 -0.65 10.54 -8.88
CA LEU A 33 0.29 10.83 -7.81
C LEU A 33 1.11 9.61 -7.41
N ILE A 34 0.50 8.44 -7.19
CA ILE A 34 1.22 7.19 -6.88
C ILE A 34 2.22 6.88 -8.00
N MET A 35 1.82 6.98 -9.26
CA MET A 35 2.70 6.74 -10.40
C MET A 35 3.84 7.75 -10.47
N LEU A 36 3.58 9.03 -10.16
CA LEU A 36 4.63 10.04 -10.03
C LEU A 36 5.62 9.70 -8.90
N LEU A 37 5.13 9.20 -7.76
CA LEU A 37 5.99 8.77 -6.65
C LEU A 37 6.87 7.59 -7.02
N LEU A 38 6.34 6.63 -7.79
CA LEU A 38 7.14 5.52 -8.31
C LEU A 38 8.23 6.03 -9.26
N LEU A 39 7.93 7.00 -10.13
CA LEU A 39 8.93 7.62 -11.00
C LEU A 39 10.01 8.36 -10.21
N VAL A 40 9.61 9.11 -9.18
CA VAL A 40 10.55 9.80 -8.27
C VAL A 40 11.42 8.78 -7.53
N LEU A 41 10.86 7.66 -7.07
CA LEU A 41 11.61 6.58 -6.42
C LEU A 41 12.63 5.95 -7.38
N VAL A 42 12.24 5.65 -8.62
CA VAL A 42 13.16 5.13 -9.64
C VAL A 42 14.27 6.14 -9.94
N PHE A 43 13.93 7.42 -10.11
CA PHE A 43 14.91 8.49 -10.29
C PHE A 43 15.88 8.58 -9.11
N PHE A 44 15.37 8.50 -7.88
CA PHE A 44 16.17 8.47 -6.67
C PHE A 44 17.14 7.29 -6.63
N ILE A 45 16.69 6.08 -7.01
CA ILE A 45 17.55 4.89 -7.09
C ILE A 45 18.67 5.09 -8.13
N VAL A 46 18.36 5.65 -9.30
CA VAL A 46 19.35 5.96 -10.34
C VAL A 46 20.37 6.99 -9.82
N GLN A 47 19.91 8.02 -9.13
CA GLN A 47 20.75 9.06 -8.53
C GLN A 47 21.69 8.51 -7.44
N VAL A 48 21.17 7.64 -6.55
CA VAL A 48 21.98 6.95 -5.54
C VAL A 48 23.04 6.06 -6.20
N ARG A 49 22.71 5.41 -7.32
CA ARG A 49 23.67 4.63 -8.11
C ARG A 49 24.72 5.51 -8.77
N ALA A 50 24.41 6.74 -9.20
CA ALA A 50 25.35 7.61 -9.89
C ALA A 50 26.48 8.13 -8.97
N SER A 51 26.16 8.57 -7.75
CA SER A 51 27.16 9.17 -6.85
C SER A 51 27.84 8.14 -5.94
N ALA A 52 29.17 8.16 -5.85
CA ALA A 52 29.93 7.26 -4.98
C ALA A 52 29.60 7.43 -3.49
N GLU A 53 29.42 8.67 -3.03
CA GLU A 53 29.12 8.99 -1.63
C GLU A 53 27.75 8.45 -1.18
N ARG A 54 26.66 8.76 -1.91
CA ARG A 54 25.33 8.24 -1.56
C ARG A 54 25.31 6.71 -1.63
N ARG A 55 26.02 6.12 -2.59
CA ARG A 55 26.15 4.66 -2.71
C ARG A 55 26.84 4.04 -1.50
N ALA A 56 27.82 4.71 -0.90
CA ALA A 56 28.52 4.23 0.29
C ALA A 56 27.56 4.16 1.51
N THR A 57 26.78 5.22 1.75
CA THR A 57 25.77 5.24 2.83
C THR A 57 24.69 4.18 2.61
N TRP A 58 24.12 4.10 1.40
CA TRP A 58 23.09 3.10 1.08
C TRP A 58 23.62 1.66 1.09
N ARG A 59 24.93 1.45 0.91
CA ARG A 59 25.54 0.11 1.05
C ARG A 59 25.41 -0.44 2.46
N GLN A 60 25.34 0.40 3.49
CA GLN A 60 25.12 -0.03 4.86
C GLN A 60 23.69 -0.54 5.07
N VAL A 61 22.69 0.16 4.53
CA VAL A 61 21.29 -0.32 4.49
C VAL A 61 21.21 -1.67 3.76
N LEU A 62 21.84 -1.76 2.58
CA LEU A 62 21.84 -2.97 1.74
C LEU A 62 22.62 -4.15 2.36
N ARG A 63 23.42 -3.92 3.41
CA ARG A 63 24.14 -4.98 4.15
C ARG A 63 23.27 -5.60 5.25
N SER A 64 22.26 -4.88 5.73
CA SER A 64 21.38 -5.37 6.79
C SER A 64 20.45 -6.47 6.28
N ARG A 65 20.44 -7.62 6.97
CA ARG A 65 19.54 -8.74 6.66
C ARG A 65 18.08 -8.33 6.84
N ILE A 66 17.78 -7.64 7.95
CA ILE A 66 16.43 -7.17 8.27
C ILE A 66 15.99 -6.16 7.22
N GLY A 67 16.86 -5.19 6.87
CA GLY A 67 16.53 -4.15 5.89
C GLY A 67 16.22 -4.72 4.50
N MET A 68 16.96 -5.74 4.07
CA MET A 68 16.68 -6.39 2.79
C MET A 68 15.42 -7.25 2.81
N ALA A 69 15.13 -7.94 3.91
CA ALA A 69 13.89 -8.70 4.07
C ALA A 69 12.66 -7.78 4.00
N THR A 70 12.67 -6.68 4.74
CA THR A 70 11.56 -5.72 4.79
C THR A 70 11.43 -4.94 3.49
N ALA A 71 12.53 -4.59 2.82
CA ALA A 71 12.50 -3.96 1.50
C ALA A 71 11.80 -4.85 0.46
N VAL A 72 11.99 -6.18 0.50
CA VAL A 72 11.29 -7.12 -0.39
C VAL A 72 9.78 -7.11 -0.09
N ILE A 73 9.39 -7.19 1.19
CA ILE A 73 7.98 -7.13 1.60
C ILE A 73 7.33 -5.83 1.11
N LEU A 74 7.93 -4.67 1.41
CA LEU A 74 7.43 -3.37 0.98
C LEU A 74 7.34 -3.27 -0.55
N SER A 75 8.31 -3.83 -1.28
CA SER A 75 8.27 -3.87 -2.74
C SER A 75 7.08 -4.66 -3.27
N CYS A 76 6.66 -5.73 -2.59
CA CYS A 76 5.45 -6.47 -2.95
C CYS A 76 4.18 -5.64 -2.72
N TYR A 77 4.07 -4.90 -1.61
CA TYR A 77 2.95 -3.98 -1.38
C TYR A 77 2.90 -2.87 -2.44
N VAL A 78 4.06 -2.29 -2.76
CA VAL A 78 4.19 -1.27 -3.81
C VAL A 78 3.81 -1.82 -5.17
N LEU A 79 4.18 -3.07 -5.49
CA LEU A 79 3.77 -3.73 -6.73
C LEU A 79 2.25 -3.91 -6.81
N VAL A 80 1.62 -4.38 -5.73
CA VAL A 80 0.15 -4.54 -5.68
C VAL A 80 -0.54 -3.20 -5.86
N ALA A 81 -0.09 -2.15 -5.18
CA ALA A 81 -0.65 -0.80 -5.35
C ALA A 81 -0.40 -0.24 -6.77
N ALA A 82 0.75 -0.50 -7.37
CA ALA A 82 1.04 -0.07 -8.74
C ALA A 82 0.11 -0.76 -9.77
N LEU A 83 -0.18 -2.06 -9.58
CA LEU A 83 -1.14 -2.80 -10.39
C LEU A 83 -2.56 -2.29 -10.16
N ASP A 84 -2.91 -1.97 -8.91
CA ASP A 84 -4.23 -1.45 -8.59
C ASP A 84 -4.42 0.00 -9.08
N SER A 85 -3.36 0.79 -9.24
CA SER A 85 -3.44 2.18 -9.71
C SER A 85 -3.66 2.36 -11.22
N VAL A 86 -3.82 1.28 -11.97
CA VAL A 86 -4.08 1.34 -13.41
C VAL A 86 -5.55 0.99 -13.67
N HIS A 87 -6.41 2.00 -13.72
CA HIS A 87 -7.86 1.86 -13.91
C HIS A 87 -8.31 2.07 -15.35
N PHE A 88 -9.33 1.32 -15.73
CA PHE A 88 -9.95 1.43 -17.03
C PHE A 88 -11.41 0.95 -17.02
N ARG A 89 -12.19 1.34 -18.03
CA ARG A 89 -13.57 0.88 -18.25
C ARG A 89 -13.62 -0.03 -19.46
N PRO A 90 -14.05 -1.29 -19.33
CA PRO A 90 -14.31 -2.14 -20.48
C PRO A 90 -15.49 -1.62 -21.32
N ALA A 91 -15.53 -1.97 -22.61
CA ALA A 91 -16.70 -1.75 -23.45
C ALA A 91 -17.93 -2.45 -22.86
N ALA A 92 -19.08 -1.77 -22.88
CA ALA A 92 -20.33 -2.31 -22.40
C ALA A 92 -20.76 -3.50 -23.28
N GLN A 93 -21.00 -4.65 -22.67
CA GLN A 93 -21.56 -5.82 -23.35
C GLN A 93 -23.07 -5.83 -23.18
N ASP A 94 -23.81 -6.12 -24.25
CA ASP A 94 -25.26 -6.30 -24.17
C ASP A 94 -25.60 -7.62 -23.46
N ALA A 95 -26.81 -7.71 -22.89
CA ALA A 95 -27.34 -8.88 -22.17
C ALA A 95 -27.32 -10.21 -22.96
N ALA A 96 -26.98 -10.19 -24.25
CA ALA A 96 -26.80 -11.35 -25.12
C ALA A 96 -25.32 -11.73 -25.38
N GLY A 97 -24.35 -11.10 -24.72
CA GLY A 97 -22.92 -11.42 -24.86
C GLY A 97 -22.27 -10.93 -26.16
N THR A 98 -23.00 -10.19 -27.00
CA THR A 98 -22.45 -9.52 -28.19
C THR A 98 -21.88 -8.15 -27.78
N ALA A 99 -20.66 -7.85 -28.20
CA ALA A 99 -20.06 -6.53 -28.01
C ALA A 99 -20.94 -5.46 -28.67
N GLN A 100 -21.48 -4.56 -27.86
CA GLN A 100 -22.24 -3.40 -28.34
C GLN A 100 -21.30 -2.52 -29.18
N ARG A 101 -21.84 -1.88 -30.22
CA ARG A 101 -21.07 -1.00 -31.13
C ARG A 101 -20.16 -0.03 -30.36
N SER A 102 -18.91 0.08 -30.81
CA SER A 102 -17.85 0.96 -30.31
C SER A 102 -18.38 2.34 -29.89
N GLY A 103 -18.32 2.65 -28.58
CA GLY A 103 -18.70 3.95 -28.04
C GLY A 103 -19.39 3.95 -26.67
N PHE A 104 -19.95 2.82 -26.22
CA PHE A 104 -20.56 2.69 -24.88
C PHE A 104 -19.64 1.88 -23.96
N TYR A 105 -19.18 2.49 -22.87
CA TYR A 105 -18.32 1.86 -21.85
C TYR A 105 -19.13 1.51 -20.60
N SER A 106 -18.72 0.48 -19.86
CA SER A 106 -19.31 0.17 -18.54
C SER A 106 -19.13 1.34 -17.57
N MET A 107 -20.09 1.53 -16.66
CA MET A 107 -19.98 2.51 -15.57
C MET A 107 -19.00 2.04 -14.47
N GLU A 108 -18.74 0.73 -14.42
CA GLU A 108 -17.80 0.10 -13.50
C GLU A 108 -16.35 0.36 -13.91
N VAL A 109 -15.52 0.71 -12.93
CA VAL A 109 -14.10 1.01 -13.10
C VAL A 109 -13.30 -0.17 -12.56
N ILE A 110 -12.56 -0.84 -13.44
CA ILE A 110 -11.79 -2.04 -13.13
C ILE A 110 -10.29 -1.69 -13.17
N SER A 111 -9.48 -2.28 -12.29
CA SER A 111 -8.02 -2.11 -12.29
C SER A 111 -7.28 -3.30 -12.92
N VAL A 112 -5.99 -3.12 -13.22
CA VAL A 112 -5.14 -4.24 -13.70
C VAL A 112 -4.99 -5.32 -12.63
N LEU A 113 -5.06 -4.96 -11.35
CA LEU A 113 -5.09 -5.94 -10.27
C LEU A 113 -6.33 -6.84 -10.38
N ASP A 114 -7.49 -6.27 -10.70
CA ASP A 114 -8.74 -7.02 -10.81
C ASP A 114 -8.70 -8.07 -11.93
N LEU A 115 -8.02 -7.78 -13.04
CA LEU A 115 -7.78 -8.77 -14.11
C LEU A 115 -6.93 -9.96 -13.65
N LEU A 116 -5.96 -9.73 -12.77
CA LEU A 116 -5.09 -10.79 -12.25
C LEU A 116 -5.79 -11.65 -11.19
N ILE A 117 -6.82 -11.10 -10.55
CA ILE A 117 -7.57 -11.73 -9.46
C ILE A 117 -9.04 -11.97 -9.87
N MET A 118 -9.28 -12.16 -11.17
CA MET A 118 -10.61 -12.20 -11.79
C MET A 118 -11.65 -13.13 -11.14
N PRO A 119 -11.34 -14.33 -10.59
CA PRO A 119 -12.37 -15.07 -9.87
C PRO A 119 -12.86 -14.35 -8.61
N LEU A 120 -12.05 -13.56 -7.93
CA LEU A 120 -12.44 -12.94 -6.66
C LEU A 120 -13.25 -11.65 -6.80
N HIS A 121 -13.17 -11.00 -7.97
CA HIS A 121 -13.98 -9.82 -8.28
C HIS A 121 -15.43 -10.20 -8.59
N ASP A 122 -15.62 -11.19 -9.48
CA ASP A 122 -16.93 -11.52 -10.04
C ASP A 122 -17.74 -12.51 -9.17
N GLN A 123 -17.08 -13.26 -8.28
CA GLN A 123 -17.72 -14.27 -7.43
C GLN A 123 -18.33 -13.66 -6.17
N MET A 124 -19.35 -12.82 -6.34
CA MET A 124 -20.12 -12.28 -5.23
C MET A 124 -21.17 -13.30 -4.75
N GLU A 125 -21.10 -13.64 -3.47
CA GLU A 125 -22.09 -14.48 -2.81
C GLU A 125 -23.33 -13.67 -2.39
N LYS A 126 -24.35 -14.35 -1.86
CA LYS A 126 -25.56 -13.67 -1.38
C LYS A 126 -25.34 -12.91 -0.06
N SER A 127 -24.49 -13.45 0.81
CA SER A 127 -24.21 -12.89 2.13
C SER A 127 -22.91 -13.48 2.69
N TYR A 128 -22.73 -13.33 3.99
CA TYR A 128 -21.59 -13.83 4.75
C TYR A 128 -21.32 -15.32 4.53
N SER A 129 -20.04 -15.64 4.43
CA SER A 129 -19.49 -16.99 4.45
C SER A 129 -18.27 -16.99 5.35
N ALA A 130 -18.14 -18.02 6.19
CA ALA A 130 -16.94 -18.19 6.98
C ALA A 130 -15.74 -18.57 6.07
N PRO A 131 -14.49 -18.34 6.50
CA PRO A 131 -13.30 -18.80 5.79
C PRO A 131 -13.41 -20.27 5.35
N PHE A 132 -13.18 -20.54 4.06
CA PHE A 132 -13.28 -21.87 3.46
C PHE A 132 -14.64 -22.58 3.62
N ALA A 133 -15.72 -21.84 3.86
CA ALA A 133 -17.06 -22.41 3.93
C ALA A 133 -17.58 -22.84 2.55
N THR A 134 -18.50 -23.81 2.55
CA THR A 134 -19.27 -24.26 1.37
C THR A 134 -20.75 -23.85 1.46
N ARG A 135 -21.15 -23.29 2.60
CA ARG A 135 -22.51 -22.89 2.91
C ARG A 135 -22.51 -21.48 3.47
N LEU A 136 -23.61 -20.76 3.25
CA LEU A 136 -23.84 -19.43 3.81
C LEU A 136 -23.81 -19.46 5.33
N TYR A 137 -23.40 -18.34 5.92
CA TYR A 137 -23.30 -18.18 7.37
C TYR A 137 -24.66 -17.88 8.04
N SER A 138 -25.67 -17.52 7.26
CA SER A 138 -27.04 -17.27 7.72
C SER A 138 -27.99 -18.38 7.28
N LYS A 139 -28.90 -18.80 8.19
CA LYS A 139 -29.96 -19.75 7.85
C LYS A 139 -31.07 -19.07 7.07
N GLU A 140 -31.50 -19.68 5.98
CA GLU A 140 -32.64 -19.25 5.17
C GLU A 140 -33.68 -20.37 5.08
N VAL A 141 -34.93 -20.01 4.78
CA VAL A 141 -35.98 -20.98 4.50
C VAL A 141 -35.83 -21.44 3.06
N VAL A 142 -35.41 -22.68 2.87
CA VAL A 142 -35.28 -23.30 1.55
C VAL A 142 -36.46 -24.23 1.35
N VAL A 143 -37.12 -24.12 0.19
CA VAL A 143 -38.18 -25.04 -0.24
C VAL A 143 -37.51 -26.25 -0.87
N MET A 144 -37.67 -27.42 -0.25
CA MET A 144 -37.15 -28.68 -0.76
C MET A 144 -37.98 -29.15 -1.97
N ALA A 145 -37.44 -30.10 -2.75
CA ALA A 145 -38.12 -30.65 -3.93
C ALA A 145 -39.45 -31.35 -3.60
N ASP A 146 -39.67 -31.71 -2.34
CA ASP A 146 -40.92 -32.27 -1.79
C ASP A 146 -41.95 -31.19 -1.36
N GLY A 147 -41.64 -29.90 -1.56
CA GLY A 147 -42.47 -28.76 -1.15
C GLY A 147 -42.37 -28.39 0.33
N SER A 148 -41.59 -29.11 1.13
CA SER A 148 -41.37 -28.79 2.54
C SER A 148 -40.45 -27.58 2.71
N GLN A 149 -40.74 -26.73 3.69
CA GLN A 149 -39.93 -25.56 4.02
C GLN A 149 -39.02 -25.87 5.21
N GLN A 150 -37.71 -25.83 5.02
CA GLN A 150 -36.74 -26.05 6.10
C GLN A 150 -35.80 -24.86 6.24
N ARG A 151 -35.52 -24.47 7.48
CA ARG A 151 -34.59 -23.37 7.80
C ARG A 151 -33.17 -23.90 7.94
N LEU A 152 -32.41 -23.86 6.85
CA LEU A 152 -31.09 -24.48 6.70
C LEU A 152 -30.06 -23.44 6.29
N TYR A 153 -28.77 -23.80 6.32
CA TYR A 153 -27.71 -22.99 5.71
C TYR A 153 -27.64 -23.35 4.22
N PRO A 154 -28.04 -22.45 3.29
CA PRO A 154 -27.96 -22.76 1.87
C PRO A 154 -26.50 -22.92 1.44
N ARG A 155 -26.30 -23.68 0.35
CA ARG A 155 -24.99 -23.81 -0.28
C ARG A 155 -24.58 -22.49 -0.93
N LEU A 156 -23.29 -22.18 -0.88
CA LEU A 156 -22.70 -21.06 -1.62
C LEU A 156 -22.71 -21.34 -3.12
N GLN A 157 -22.76 -20.27 -3.91
CA GLN A 157 -22.81 -20.36 -5.36
C GLN A 157 -21.43 -20.67 -5.96
N TYR A 158 -20.38 -20.09 -5.38
CA TYR A 158 -19.00 -20.20 -5.85
C TYR A 158 -18.13 -20.94 -4.84
N GLY A 159 -18.25 -20.62 -3.55
CA GLY A 159 -17.50 -21.26 -2.48
C GLY A 159 -17.74 -22.77 -2.40
N GLY A 160 -16.74 -23.58 -2.81
CA GLY A 160 -16.84 -25.04 -2.82
C GLY A 160 -17.85 -25.60 -3.83
N ALA A 161 -18.16 -24.84 -4.90
CA ALA A 161 -19.05 -25.30 -5.96
C ALA A 161 -18.56 -26.58 -6.64
N HIS A 162 -17.24 -26.74 -6.80
CA HIS A 162 -16.60 -27.91 -7.43
C HIS A 162 -16.77 -29.22 -6.66
N LEU A 163 -17.10 -29.16 -5.36
CA LEU A 163 -17.26 -30.36 -4.53
C LEU A 163 -18.60 -31.09 -4.77
N ALA A 164 -19.60 -30.42 -5.37
CA ALA A 164 -20.96 -30.93 -5.48
C ALA A 164 -21.40 -31.63 -4.17
N ASP A 165 -21.92 -32.85 -4.21
CA ASP A 165 -22.44 -33.55 -3.01
C ASP A 165 -21.35 -34.11 -2.08
N HIS A 166 -20.06 -33.98 -2.41
CA HIS A 166 -18.95 -34.55 -1.64
C HIS A 166 -18.33 -33.57 -0.62
N GLU A 167 -19.16 -32.93 0.21
CA GLU A 167 -18.69 -31.96 1.22
C GLU A 167 -17.70 -32.56 2.23
N GLU A 168 -17.77 -33.87 2.50
CA GLU A 168 -16.85 -34.59 3.38
C GLU A 168 -15.39 -34.50 2.92
N ARG A 169 -15.15 -34.31 1.61
CA ARG A 169 -13.81 -34.20 1.01
C ARG A 169 -13.23 -32.78 1.04
N ARG A 170 -13.93 -31.81 1.64
CA ARG A 170 -13.47 -30.42 1.71
C ARG A 170 -12.06 -30.30 2.31
N GLY A 171 -11.80 -30.98 3.43
CA GLY A 171 -10.48 -30.92 4.08
C GLY A 171 -9.36 -31.47 3.21
N THR A 172 -9.62 -32.58 2.51
CA THR A 172 -8.66 -33.17 1.57
C THR A 172 -8.44 -32.31 0.33
N ASP A 173 -9.48 -31.65 -0.19
CA ASP A 173 -9.38 -30.75 -1.34
C ASP A 173 -8.57 -29.49 -0.99
N ILE A 174 -8.82 -28.90 0.19
CA ILE A 174 -8.01 -27.77 0.69
C ILE A 174 -6.55 -28.19 0.82
N ALA A 175 -6.26 -29.33 1.45
CA ALA A 175 -4.89 -29.84 1.60
C ALA A 175 -4.20 -30.05 0.25
N TRP A 176 -4.93 -30.58 -0.74
CA TRP A 176 -4.43 -30.81 -2.08
C TRP A 176 -4.14 -29.50 -2.83
N ARG A 177 -5.03 -28.51 -2.76
CA ARG A 177 -4.82 -27.17 -3.33
C ARG A 177 -3.64 -26.45 -2.69
N VAL A 178 -3.49 -26.58 -1.37
CA VAL A 178 -2.30 -26.07 -0.65
C VAL A 178 -1.03 -26.74 -1.15
N ALA A 179 -1.03 -28.07 -1.31
CA ALA A 179 0.12 -28.80 -1.83
C ALA A 179 0.47 -28.39 -3.27
N GLN A 180 -0.53 -28.30 -4.16
CA GLN A 180 -0.35 -27.84 -5.53
C GLN A 180 0.18 -26.40 -5.60
N GLY A 181 -0.40 -25.49 -4.81
CA GLY A 181 0.06 -24.11 -4.71
C GLY A 181 1.48 -24.00 -4.15
N ALA A 182 1.82 -24.82 -3.15
CA ALA A 182 3.16 -24.85 -2.58
C ALA A 182 4.20 -25.37 -3.58
N VAL A 183 3.89 -26.43 -4.33
CA VAL A 183 4.77 -26.96 -5.38
C VAL A 183 4.91 -25.96 -6.51
N ALA A 184 3.81 -25.44 -7.06
CA ALA A 184 3.83 -24.46 -8.14
C ALA A 184 4.57 -23.18 -7.74
N GLY A 185 4.31 -22.68 -6.52
CA GLY A 185 5.00 -21.53 -5.94
C GLY A 185 6.49 -21.78 -5.74
N THR A 186 6.89 -22.97 -5.29
CA THR A 186 8.30 -23.34 -5.13
C THR A 186 9.02 -23.41 -6.47
N VAL A 187 8.39 -24.02 -7.48
CA VAL A 187 8.93 -24.06 -8.86
C VAL A 187 9.09 -22.64 -9.41
N LEU A 188 8.06 -21.80 -9.30
CA LEU A 188 8.12 -20.41 -9.75
C LEU A 188 9.19 -19.60 -9.01
N ALA A 189 9.30 -19.78 -7.69
CA ALA A 189 10.31 -19.14 -6.86
C ALA A 189 11.72 -19.55 -7.29
N VAL A 190 11.97 -20.85 -7.53
CA VAL A 190 13.26 -21.37 -8.01
C VAL A 190 13.58 -20.80 -9.39
N LEU A 191 12.61 -20.73 -10.30
CA LEU A 191 12.81 -20.15 -11.64
C LEU A 191 13.15 -18.66 -11.58
N LEU A 192 12.38 -17.85 -10.83
CA LEU A 192 12.61 -16.41 -10.70
C LEU A 192 13.92 -16.10 -9.97
N CYS A 193 14.21 -16.84 -8.90
CA CYS A 193 15.46 -16.74 -8.16
C CYS A 193 16.65 -17.13 -9.05
N GLY A 194 16.55 -18.26 -9.76
CA GLY A 194 17.57 -18.73 -10.71
C GLY A 194 17.82 -17.74 -11.84
N ALA A 195 16.75 -17.20 -12.44
CA ALA A 195 16.85 -16.16 -13.46
C ALA A 195 17.52 -14.88 -12.93
N GLY A 196 17.16 -14.45 -11.72
CA GLY A 196 17.79 -13.31 -11.04
C GLY A 196 19.30 -13.52 -10.84
N VAL A 197 19.70 -14.71 -10.39
CA VAL A 197 21.11 -15.08 -10.22
C VAL A 197 21.85 -15.11 -11.55
N LEU A 198 21.26 -15.69 -12.60
CA LEU A 198 21.84 -15.72 -13.94
C LEU A 198 22.03 -14.31 -14.52
N LEU A 199 21.06 -13.41 -14.33
CA LEU A 199 21.16 -12.01 -14.77
C LEU A 199 22.28 -11.27 -14.05
N VAL A 200 22.44 -11.47 -12.75
CA VAL A 200 23.54 -10.89 -11.97
C VAL A 200 24.88 -11.46 -12.41
N ALA A 201 24.98 -12.79 -12.59
CA ALA A 201 26.20 -13.44 -13.04
C ALA A 201 26.64 -12.98 -14.43
N ARG A 202 25.69 -12.83 -15.38
CA ARG A 202 25.94 -12.29 -16.72
C ARG A 202 26.43 -10.84 -16.67
N ARG A 203 25.83 -10.00 -15.82
CA ARG A 203 26.25 -8.59 -15.67
C ARG A 203 27.60 -8.42 -14.97
N ALA A 204 27.96 -9.35 -14.09
CA ALA A 204 29.20 -9.30 -13.33
C ALA A 204 30.35 -10.11 -13.96
N GLY A 205 30.11 -10.83 -15.06
CA GLY A 205 31.11 -11.67 -15.73
C GLY A 205 31.58 -12.88 -14.89
N ILE A 206 30.77 -13.33 -13.93
CA ILE A 206 31.15 -14.39 -12.98
C ILE A 206 30.98 -15.76 -13.63
N LEU A 207 32.01 -16.60 -13.53
CA LEU A 207 32.00 -17.99 -14.03
C LEU A 207 31.02 -18.87 -13.22
N PRO A 208 30.37 -19.87 -13.85
CA PRO A 208 29.34 -20.67 -13.19
C PRO A 208 29.82 -21.45 -11.96
N GLY A 209 31.11 -21.78 -11.86
CA GLY A 209 31.70 -22.43 -10.68
C GLY A 209 31.76 -21.57 -9.42
N GLN A 210 31.65 -20.23 -9.54
CA GLN A 210 31.67 -19.29 -8.41
C GLN A 210 30.25 -18.87 -7.95
N LEU A 211 29.20 -19.34 -8.64
CA LEU A 211 27.79 -19.05 -8.33
C LEU A 211 27.35 -19.52 -6.94
N SER A 212 27.85 -20.68 -6.50
CA SER A 212 27.54 -21.22 -5.17
C SER A 212 28.04 -20.29 -4.04
N GLY A 213 29.16 -19.60 -4.26
CA GLY A 213 29.69 -18.59 -3.35
C GLY A 213 28.82 -17.32 -3.27
N VAL A 214 28.19 -16.92 -4.38
CA VAL A 214 27.25 -15.79 -4.42
C VAL A 214 25.92 -16.13 -3.75
N LEU A 215 25.42 -17.36 -3.99
CA LEU A 215 24.19 -17.88 -3.38
C LEU A 215 24.30 -18.10 -1.86
N CYS A 216 25.42 -18.65 -1.38
CA CYS A 216 25.67 -18.83 0.05
C CYS A 216 26.24 -17.59 0.76
N GLY A 217 26.35 -16.44 0.08
CA GLY A 217 26.88 -15.21 0.67
C GLY A 217 28.37 -15.26 1.05
N ARG A 218 29.13 -16.22 0.52
CA ARG A 218 30.54 -16.47 0.86
C ARG A 218 31.55 -15.52 0.20
N GLY A 219 31.11 -14.50 -0.52
CA GLY A 219 32.00 -13.51 -1.14
C GLY A 219 31.37 -12.17 -1.53
N GLY A 220 30.11 -11.92 -1.15
CA GLY A 220 29.38 -10.70 -1.52
C GLY A 220 28.85 -9.99 -0.29
N HIS A 221 29.09 -8.67 -0.18
CA HIS A 221 28.63 -7.86 0.95
C HIS A 221 27.09 -7.70 1.04
N LEU A 222 26.30 -8.20 0.08
CA LEU A 222 24.84 -8.11 0.13
C LEU A 222 24.23 -9.45 0.59
N PRO A 223 23.23 -9.45 1.49
CA PRO A 223 22.58 -10.65 1.99
C PRO A 223 21.58 -11.22 0.96
N TRP A 224 22.08 -11.66 -0.20
CA TRP A 224 21.25 -12.11 -1.33
C TRP A 224 20.34 -13.28 -0.97
N HIS A 225 20.89 -14.27 -0.26
CA HIS A 225 20.15 -15.40 0.30
C HIS A 225 18.88 -14.99 1.07
N VAL A 226 18.92 -13.91 1.87
CA VAL A 226 17.76 -13.44 2.65
C VAL A 226 16.70 -12.89 1.71
N MET A 227 17.07 -12.07 0.73
CA MET A 227 16.12 -11.54 -0.26
C MET A 227 15.45 -12.66 -1.06
N MET A 228 16.23 -13.66 -1.47
CA MET A 228 15.72 -14.79 -2.24
C MET A 228 14.81 -15.66 -1.37
N LEU A 229 15.16 -15.89 -0.11
CA LEU A 229 14.34 -16.64 0.82
C LEU A 229 13.02 -15.92 1.09
N THR A 230 13.05 -14.62 1.41
CA THR A 230 11.83 -13.85 1.66
C THR A 230 10.95 -13.77 0.43
N LEU A 231 11.53 -13.50 -0.74
CA LEU A 231 10.79 -13.50 -2.00
C LEU A 231 10.19 -14.88 -2.30
N SER A 232 10.93 -15.96 -2.08
CA SER A 232 10.44 -17.33 -2.30
C SER A 232 9.26 -17.65 -1.38
N VAL A 233 9.35 -17.29 -0.10
CA VAL A 233 8.25 -17.47 0.86
C VAL A 233 7.02 -16.69 0.41
N ILE A 234 7.18 -15.43 -0.01
CA ILE A 234 6.06 -14.61 -0.50
C ILE A 234 5.45 -15.22 -1.75
N ILE A 235 6.25 -15.65 -2.73
CA ILE A 235 5.75 -16.29 -3.97
C ILE A 235 4.97 -17.57 -3.64
N VAL A 236 5.48 -18.40 -2.73
CA VAL A 236 4.81 -19.63 -2.28
C VAL A 236 3.48 -19.29 -1.63
N LEU A 237 3.43 -18.31 -0.72
CA LEU A 237 2.19 -17.87 -0.07
C LEU A 237 1.18 -17.34 -1.08
N ILE A 238 1.61 -16.53 -2.06
CA ILE A 238 0.74 -16.01 -3.12
C ILE A 238 0.21 -17.14 -3.99
N ALA A 239 1.05 -18.11 -4.37
CA ALA A 239 0.62 -19.25 -5.19
C ALA A 239 -0.37 -20.15 -4.45
N VAL A 240 -0.16 -20.40 -3.16
CA VAL A 240 -1.10 -21.12 -2.30
C VAL A 240 -2.42 -20.35 -2.18
N ALA A 241 -2.36 -19.04 -1.93
CA ALA A 241 -3.55 -18.20 -1.88
C ALA A 241 -4.31 -18.24 -3.21
N PHE A 242 -3.63 -18.10 -4.35
CA PHE A 242 -4.24 -18.17 -5.67
C PHE A 242 -4.97 -19.50 -5.93
N MET A 243 -4.34 -20.64 -5.59
CA MET A 243 -4.96 -21.96 -5.75
C MET A 243 -6.17 -22.16 -4.84
N LEU A 244 -6.14 -21.60 -3.62
CA LEU A 244 -7.28 -21.64 -2.70
C LEU A 244 -8.41 -20.71 -3.15
N ALA A 245 -8.08 -19.47 -3.51
CA ALA A 245 -9.01 -18.44 -4.01
C ALA A 245 -9.80 -18.90 -5.24
N SER A 246 -9.24 -19.80 -6.05
CA SER A 246 -9.93 -20.33 -7.24
C SER A 246 -11.14 -21.22 -6.93
N GLY A 247 -11.32 -21.68 -5.68
CA GLY A 247 -12.45 -22.52 -5.30
C GLY A 247 -13.08 -22.18 -3.95
N TYR A 248 -12.47 -21.30 -3.16
CA TYR A 248 -12.95 -20.91 -1.83
C TYR A 248 -12.64 -19.45 -1.53
N HIS A 249 -13.48 -18.83 -0.71
CA HIS A 249 -13.20 -17.55 -0.08
C HIS A 249 -12.25 -17.73 1.11
N ILE A 250 -10.98 -17.34 0.94
CA ILE A 250 -9.89 -17.57 1.92
C ILE A 250 -10.21 -16.92 3.26
N PHE A 251 -10.65 -15.67 3.22
CA PHE A 251 -11.07 -14.92 4.41
C PHE A 251 -12.59 -14.80 4.52
N GLY A 252 -13.35 -15.62 3.78
CA GLY A 252 -14.80 -15.53 3.76
C GLY A 252 -15.33 -14.32 2.99
N THR A 253 -16.62 -14.05 3.16
CA THR A 253 -17.33 -12.94 2.50
C THR A 253 -17.99 -12.00 3.50
N ASP A 254 -18.25 -10.78 3.06
CA ASP A 254 -18.88 -9.73 3.87
C ASP A 254 -20.43 -9.75 3.79
N LYS A 255 -21.06 -8.67 4.27
CA LYS A 255 -22.53 -8.51 4.26
C LYS A 255 -23.16 -8.64 2.89
N VAL A 256 -22.48 -8.10 1.87
CA VAL A 256 -22.93 -8.04 0.47
C VAL A 256 -22.42 -9.26 -0.31
N GLY A 257 -21.74 -10.18 0.38
CA GLY A 257 -21.17 -11.40 -0.20
C GLY A 257 -19.90 -11.16 -1.00
N GLN A 258 -19.25 -10.01 -0.84
CA GLN A 258 -17.98 -9.73 -1.48
C GLN A 258 -16.83 -10.42 -0.74
N ASP A 259 -15.85 -10.93 -1.47
CA ASP A 259 -14.69 -11.63 -0.90
C ASP A 259 -13.80 -10.69 -0.06
N VAL A 260 -13.55 -11.08 1.19
CA VAL A 260 -12.78 -10.28 2.16
C VAL A 260 -11.28 -10.27 1.85
N PHE A 261 -10.75 -11.31 1.20
CA PHE A 261 -9.36 -11.32 0.73
C PHE A 261 -9.16 -10.33 -0.42
N TYR A 262 -10.11 -10.25 -1.34
CA TYR A 262 -10.13 -9.21 -2.39
C TYR A 262 -10.15 -7.80 -1.80
N GLN A 263 -11.05 -7.51 -0.85
CA GLN A 263 -11.11 -6.21 -0.16
C GLN A 263 -9.79 -5.86 0.53
N SER A 264 -9.16 -6.85 1.16
CA SER A 264 -7.87 -6.67 1.85
C SER A 264 -6.73 -6.30 0.89
N LEU A 265 -6.71 -6.89 -0.30
CA LEU A 265 -5.73 -6.60 -1.34
C LEU A 265 -5.94 -5.22 -1.96
N LYS A 266 -7.19 -4.84 -2.27
CA LYS A 266 -7.52 -3.51 -2.81
C LYS A 266 -7.18 -2.39 -1.81
N SER A 267 -7.35 -2.66 -0.52
CA SER A 267 -7.03 -1.72 0.55
C SER A 267 -5.53 -1.36 0.65
N ILE A 268 -4.61 -2.17 0.06
CA ILE A 268 -3.16 -1.89 0.05
C ILE A 268 -2.88 -0.54 -0.63
N ARG A 269 -3.53 -0.28 -1.79
CA ARG A 269 -3.34 0.98 -2.53
C ARG A 269 -3.71 2.17 -1.66
N THR A 270 -4.88 2.13 -1.02
CA THR A 270 -5.39 3.20 -0.16
C THR A 270 -4.45 3.48 1.01
N ALA A 271 -3.95 2.44 1.68
CA ALA A 271 -3.00 2.59 2.79
C ALA A 271 -1.68 3.22 2.34
N LEU A 272 -1.10 2.76 1.22
CA LEU A 272 0.13 3.35 0.68
C LEU A 272 -0.08 4.80 0.22
N ALA A 273 -1.22 5.11 -0.39
CA ALA A 273 -1.56 6.46 -0.82
C ALA A 273 -1.55 7.42 0.38
N ILE A 274 -2.27 7.08 1.45
CA ILE A 274 -2.38 7.91 2.64
C ILE A 274 -1.03 8.06 3.31
N GLY A 275 -0.35 6.94 3.60
CA GLY A 275 0.94 6.99 4.27
C GLY A 275 1.96 7.84 3.50
N THR A 276 2.01 7.75 2.16
CA THR A 276 3.02 8.46 1.36
C THR A 276 2.64 9.90 1.01
N LEU A 277 1.45 10.14 0.46
CA LEU A 277 1.03 11.47 0.01
C LEU A 277 0.94 12.43 1.19
N THR A 278 0.37 11.99 2.30
CA THR A 278 0.24 12.83 3.50
C THR A 278 1.59 13.26 4.04
N THR A 279 2.55 12.34 4.16
CA THR A 279 3.91 12.68 4.61
C THR A 279 4.59 13.67 3.67
N LEU A 280 4.39 13.54 2.35
CA LEU A 280 4.95 14.48 1.38
C LEU A 280 4.34 15.88 1.45
N ILE A 281 3.04 15.98 1.76
CA ILE A 281 2.37 17.26 1.98
C ILE A 281 2.86 17.89 3.28
N MET A 282 3.08 17.09 4.33
CA MET A 282 3.54 17.54 5.64
C MET A 282 4.98 18.10 5.60
N LEU A 283 5.88 17.46 4.85
CA LEU A 283 7.31 17.73 4.85
C LEU A 283 7.70 19.20 4.56
N PRO A 284 7.19 19.87 3.50
CA PRO A 284 7.48 21.27 3.22
C PRO A 284 7.18 22.20 4.39
N PHE A 285 6.03 22.02 5.06
CA PHE A 285 5.65 22.85 6.21
C PHE A 285 6.58 22.61 7.40
N ALA A 286 6.87 21.34 7.70
CA ALA A 286 7.74 20.99 8.81
C ALA A 286 9.17 21.50 8.61
N LEU A 287 9.73 21.31 7.41
CA LEU A 287 11.07 21.77 7.04
C LEU A 287 11.17 23.29 7.03
N ALA A 288 10.26 23.97 6.31
CA ALA A 288 10.32 25.42 6.18
C ALA A 288 10.18 26.10 7.55
N LEU A 289 9.13 25.77 8.30
CA LEU A 289 8.84 26.42 9.58
C LEU A 289 9.83 25.99 10.66
N GLY A 290 10.22 24.71 10.71
CA GLY A 290 11.16 24.21 11.71
C GLY A 290 12.57 24.80 11.55
N LEU A 291 13.08 24.85 10.32
CA LEU A 291 14.38 25.46 10.02
C LEU A 291 14.36 26.98 10.27
N MET A 292 13.29 27.67 9.86
CA MET A 292 13.15 29.11 10.08
C MET A 292 13.08 29.47 11.57
N ALA A 293 12.28 28.73 12.36
CA ALA A 293 12.15 28.96 13.80
C ALA A 293 13.49 28.79 14.51
N GLY A 294 14.22 27.72 14.21
CA GLY A 294 15.52 27.47 14.83
C GLY A 294 16.62 28.43 14.34
N TYR A 295 16.61 28.80 13.04
CA TYR A 295 17.67 29.61 12.46
C TYR A 295 17.52 31.09 12.78
N PHE A 296 16.33 31.68 12.70
CA PHE A 296 16.18 33.14 12.89
C PHE A 296 16.07 33.55 14.36
N ARG A 297 15.48 32.72 15.24
CA ARG A 297 15.14 33.08 16.64
C ARG A 297 14.24 34.33 16.72
N GLY A 298 13.94 34.76 17.95
CA GLY A 298 13.15 35.96 18.22
C GLY A 298 11.71 35.83 17.71
N TRP A 299 11.17 36.91 17.14
CA TRP A 299 9.75 36.96 16.76
C TRP A 299 9.32 35.89 15.76
N ILE A 300 10.19 35.46 14.83
CA ILE A 300 9.88 34.40 13.85
C ILE A 300 9.66 33.07 14.59
N ASP A 301 10.51 32.79 15.56
CA ASP A 301 10.38 31.62 16.41
C ASP A 301 9.10 31.69 17.25
N ASP A 302 8.84 32.83 17.89
CA ASP A 302 7.66 33.05 18.72
C ASP A 302 6.35 32.85 17.93
N VAL A 303 6.26 33.38 16.70
CA VAL A 303 5.08 33.22 15.83
C VAL A 303 4.89 31.77 15.41
N ILE A 304 5.96 31.08 15.00
CA ILE A 304 5.88 29.67 14.59
C ILE A 304 5.51 28.79 15.78
N GLN A 305 6.10 29.07 16.95
CA GLN A 305 5.77 28.39 18.20
C GLN A 305 4.33 28.61 18.60
N TYR A 306 3.82 29.84 18.54
CA TYR A 306 2.42 30.13 18.78
C TYR A 306 1.52 29.35 17.83
N LEU A 307 1.84 29.30 16.54
CA LEU A 307 1.06 28.58 15.54
C LEU A 307 0.99 27.07 15.86
N TYR A 308 2.12 26.40 16.04
CA TYR A 308 2.11 24.95 16.27
C TYR A 308 1.58 24.58 17.67
N THR A 309 1.75 25.44 18.69
CA THR A 309 1.21 25.19 20.03
C THR A 309 -0.30 25.36 20.04
N THR A 310 -0.84 26.37 19.36
CA THR A 310 -2.29 26.54 19.16
C THR A 310 -2.89 25.34 18.43
N LEU A 311 -2.27 24.87 17.34
CA LEU A 311 -2.75 23.67 16.63
C LEU A 311 -2.74 22.42 17.52
N ASN A 312 -1.64 22.19 18.26
CA ASN A 312 -1.52 21.03 19.16
C ASN A 312 -2.43 21.13 20.41
N SER A 313 -2.98 22.31 20.71
CA SER A 313 -3.95 22.48 21.79
C SER A 313 -5.32 21.89 21.45
N ILE A 314 -5.60 21.68 20.16
CA ILE A 314 -6.82 21.03 19.66
C ILE A 314 -6.55 19.53 19.55
N PRO A 315 -7.43 18.64 20.04
CA PRO A 315 -7.31 17.21 19.80
C PRO A 315 -7.27 16.91 18.29
N GLY A 316 -6.16 16.33 17.81
CA GLY A 316 -5.90 16.17 16.37
C GLY A 316 -7.02 15.45 15.61
N VAL A 317 -7.58 14.39 16.20
CA VAL A 317 -8.73 13.66 15.62
C VAL A 317 -9.95 14.57 15.41
N LEU A 318 -10.25 15.46 16.36
CA LEU A 318 -11.37 16.40 16.25
C LEU A 318 -11.11 17.46 15.19
N LEU A 319 -9.88 17.98 15.11
CA LEU A 319 -9.51 18.95 14.09
C LEU A 319 -9.63 18.37 12.67
N ILE A 320 -9.09 17.16 12.47
CA ILE A 320 -9.16 16.44 11.20
C ILE A 320 -10.62 16.11 10.87
N ALA A 321 -11.39 15.61 11.83
CA ALA A 321 -12.79 15.28 11.61
C ALA A 321 -13.62 16.51 11.21
N ALA A 322 -13.44 17.64 11.89
CA ALA A 322 -14.11 18.90 11.55
C ALA A 322 -13.75 19.37 10.12
N ALA A 323 -12.47 19.32 9.76
CA ALA A 323 -12.00 19.69 8.42
C ALA A 323 -12.59 18.80 7.32
N VAL A 324 -12.64 17.47 7.55
CA VAL A 324 -13.21 16.54 6.58
C VAL A 324 -14.74 16.67 6.51
N LEU A 325 -15.44 16.93 7.62
CA LEU A 325 -16.88 17.18 7.60
C LEU A 325 -17.22 18.45 6.79
N MET A 326 -16.47 19.53 6.96
CA MET A 326 -16.63 20.74 6.13
C MET A 326 -16.43 20.43 4.65
N LEU A 327 -15.42 19.62 4.32
CA LEU A 327 -15.18 19.17 2.96
C LEU A 327 -16.34 18.30 2.43
N GLN A 328 -16.88 17.38 3.22
CA GLN A 328 -18.02 16.54 2.80
C GLN A 328 -19.23 17.39 2.44
N VAL A 329 -19.52 18.43 3.23
CA VAL A 329 -20.58 19.40 2.92
C VAL A 329 -20.29 20.13 1.61
N PHE A 330 -19.04 20.57 1.40
CA PHE A 330 -18.63 21.20 0.15
C PHE A 330 -18.80 20.28 -1.07
N MET A 331 -18.38 19.02 -0.97
CA MET A 331 -18.52 18.02 -2.03
C MET A 331 -19.99 17.69 -2.32
N ALA A 332 -20.82 17.58 -1.28
CA ALA A 332 -22.26 17.35 -1.42
C ALA A 332 -22.99 18.53 -2.08
N GLY A 333 -22.49 19.76 -1.88
CA GLY A 333 -23.02 20.97 -2.52
C GLY A 333 -22.60 21.16 -3.98
N HIS A 334 -21.67 20.35 -4.51
CA HIS A 334 -21.17 20.44 -5.88
C HIS A 334 -21.10 19.07 -6.57
N PRO A 335 -22.24 18.34 -6.68
CA PRO A 335 -22.26 17.00 -7.24
C PRO A 335 -21.81 16.96 -8.72
N GLU A 336 -22.05 18.04 -9.47
CA GLU A 336 -21.64 18.19 -10.88
C GLU A 336 -20.11 18.15 -11.10
N MET A 337 -19.28 18.35 -10.08
CA MET A 337 -17.83 18.24 -10.22
C MET A 337 -17.33 16.78 -10.32
N PHE A 338 -18.19 15.80 -10.06
CA PHE A 338 -17.82 14.39 -9.97
C PHE A 338 -18.64 13.54 -10.94
N GLU A 339 -18.05 13.20 -12.08
CA GLU A 339 -18.72 12.38 -13.12
C GLU A 339 -19.04 10.94 -12.66
N THR A 340 -18.28 10.41 -11.69
CA THR A 340 -18.44 9.03 -11.20
C THR A 340 -18.18 8.91 -9.70
N ASP A 341 -18.79 7.90 -9.07
CA ASP A 341 -18.60 7.58 -7.65
C ASP A 341 -17.14 7.28 -7.32
N ALA A 342 -16.43 6.56 -8.20
CA ALA A 342 -15.00 6.30 -8.06
C ALA A 342 -14.16 7.60 -8.04
N ALA A 343 -14.49 8.58 -8.90
CA ALA A 343 -13.81 9.87 -8.91
C ALA A 343 -14.12 10.70 -7.66
N ARG A 344 -15.36 10.64 -7.15
CA ARG A 344 -15.72 11.27 -5.87
C ARG A 344 -14.95 10.67 -4.70
N ALA A 345 -14.88 9.35 -4.62
CA ALA A 345 -14.17 8.64 -3.56
C ALA A 345 -12.66 8.94 -3.61
N ASP A 346 -12.07 8.97 -4.80
CA ASP A 346 -10.66 9.33 -5.02
C ASP A 346 -10.35 10.76 -4.58
N MET A 347 -11.22 11.71 -4.91
CA MET A 347 -11.07 13.10 -4.49
C MET A 347 -11.16 13.25 -2.97
N ARG A 348 -12.10 12.54 -2.33
CA ARG A 348 -12.19 12.50 -0.87
C ARG A 348 -10.92 11.95 -0.24
N LEU A 349 -10.34 10.89 -0.80
CA LEU A 349 -9.05 10.34 -0.36
C LEU A 349 -7.92 11.37 -0.48
N LEU A 350 -7.84 12.09 -1.60
CA LEU A 350 -6.83 13.13 -1.83
C LEU A 350 -6.94 14.27 -0.81
N PHE A 351 -8.15 14.76 -0.56
CA PHE A 351 -8.37 15.80 0.43
C PHE A 351 -8.09 15.32 1.86
N LEU A 352 -8.46 14.08 2.19
CA LEU A 352 -8.08 13.47 3.47
C LEU A 352 -6.56 13.48 3.63
N CYS A 353 -5.81 13.10 2.59
CA CYS A 353 -4.35 13.14 2.61
C CYS A 353 -3.82 14.57 2.85
N MET A 354 -4.44 15.56 2.21
CA MET A 354 -4.08 16.97 2.35
C MET A 354 -4.34 17.52 3.75
N ILE A 355 -5.53 17.25 4.31
CA ILE A 355 -5.92 17.66 5.66
C ILE A 355 -4.98 17.04 6.67
N LEU A 356 -4.72 15.73 6.56
CA LEU A 356 -3.75 15.05 7.42
C LEU A 356 -2.36 15.70 7.30
N GLY A 357 -1.90 16.02 6.10
CA GLY A 357 -0.54 16.54 5.89
C GLY A 357 -0.36 17.95 6.47
N ILE A 358 -1.34 18.82 6.23
CA ILE A 358 -1.35 20.21 6.72
C ILE A 358 -1.55 20.30 8.24
N THR A 359 -2.09 19.26 8.87
CA THR A 359 -2.29 19.23 10.33
C THR A 359 -1.18 18.50 11.08
N SER A 360 -0.40 17.64 10.42
CA SER A 360 0.60 16.76 11.08
C SER A 360 2.03 17.31 11.15
N TRP A 361 2.31 18.50 10.60
CA TRP A 361 3.69 19.02 10.50
C TRP A 361 4.30 19.49 11.83
N THR A 362 3.47 19.75 12.84
CA THR A 362 3.88 20.37 14.11
C THR A 362 4.92 19.56 14.87
N GLY A 363 4.79 18.23 14.85
CA GLY A 363 5.70 17.30 15.53
C GLY A 363 7.12 17.38 14.98
N LEU A 364 7.27 17.16 13.67
CA LEU A 364 8.57 17.24 12.99
C LEU A 364 9.15 18.66 13.02
N CYS A 365 8.32 19.70 12.87
CA CYS A 365 8.76 21.10 12.99
C CYS A 365 9.43 21.37 14.33
N ARG A 366 8.84 20.89 15.44
CA ARG A 366 9.41 21.07 16.78
C ARG A 366 10.76 20.39 16.94
N LEU A 367 10.93 19.19 16.37
CA LEU A 367 12.21 18.47 16.38
C LEU A 367 13.27 19.23 15.56
N LEU A 368 12.92 19.66 14.35
CA LEU A 368 13.83 20.39 13.46
C LEU A 368 14.24 21.73 14.04
N ARG A 369 13.33 22.46 14.68
CA ARG A 369 13.63 23.69 15.43
C ARG A 369 14.70 23.43 16.48
N GLY A 370 14.50 22.41 17.32
CA GLY A 370 15.41 22.06 18.40
C GLY A 370 16.82 21.70 17.91
N GLU A 371 16.91 20.95 16.80
CA GLU A 371 18.21 20.58 16.24
C GLU A 371 18.87 21.74 15.48
N THR A 372 18.08 22.54 14.77
CA THR A 372 18.57 23.73 14.06
C THR A 372 19.19 24.74 15.02
N LEU A 373 18.63 24.90 16.23
CA LEU A 373 19.21 25.75 17.27
C LEU A 373 20.63 25.35 17.64
N LYS A 374 20.96 24.05 17.61
CA LYS A 374 22.31 23.54 17.87
C LYS A 374 23.22 23.72 16.65
N VAL A 375 22.74 23.32 15.48
CA VAL A 375 23.53 23.39 14.23
C VAL A 375 23.94 24.83 13.90
N ARG A 376 23.08 25.81 14.22
CA ARG A 376 23.38 27.24 14.05
C ARG A 376 24.63 27.68 14.84
N GLU A 377 24.92 27.04 15.98
CA GLU A 377 26.04 27.40 16.85
C GLU A 377 27.37 26.76 16.45
N PHE A 378 27.42 25.98 15.36
CA PHE A 378 28.68 25.43 14.88
C PHE A 378 29.59 26.50 14.27
N ASP A 379 30.90 26.39 14.52
CA ASP A 379 31.92 27.37 14.11
C ASP A 379 31.86 27.71 12.62
N TYR A 380 31.62 26.71 11.75
CA TYR A 380 31.53 26.93 10.31
C TYR A 380 30.28 27.71 9.88
N VAL A 381 29.17 27.60 10.64
CA VAL A 381 27.95 28.38 10.39
C VAL A 381 28.13 29.81 10.87
N GLN A 382 28.75 29.99 12.04
CA GLN A 382 29.09 31.31 12.56
C GLN A 382 30.07 32.04 11.62
N ALA A 383 31.12 31.37 11.16
CA ALA A 383 32.06 31.91 10.19
C ALA A 383 31.37 32.33 8.88
N ALA A 384 30.52 31.47 8.30
CA ALA A 384 29.76 31.81 7.09
C ALA A 384 28.87 33.05 7.30
N THR A 385 28.27 33.21 8.48
CA THR A 385 27.48 34.39 8.84
C THR A 385 28.35 35.64 8.93
N SER A 386 29.53 35.55 9.55
CA SER A 386 30.49 36.66 9.64
C SER A 386 31.04 37.09 8.28
N PHE A 387 31.15 36.16 7.31
CA PHE A 387 31.51 36.46 5.92
C PHE A 387 30.35 37.03 5.09
N GLY A 388 29.16 37.24 5.67
CA GLY A 388 28.02 37.84 4.99
C GLY A 388 27.32 36.92 3.99
N VAL A 389 27.48 35.59 4.12
CA VAL A 389 26.76 34.63 3.28
C VAL A 389 25.25 34.77 3.53
N GLY A 390 24.45 34.74 2.45
CA GLY A 390 23.00 34.93 2.56
C GLY A 390 22.31 33.84 3.39
N HIS A 391 21.31 34.21 4.19
CA HIS A 391 20.60 33.30 5.10
C HIS A 391 20.06 32.05 4.42
N LEU A 392 19.47 32.19 3.21
CA LEU A 392 18.95 31.04 2.46
C LEU A 392 20.05 30.07 2.05
N GLN A 393 21.24 30.57 1.70
CA GLN A 393 22.40 29.73 1.38
C GLN A 393 22.91 29.02 2.63
N ILE A 394 22.93 29.71 3.79
CA ILE A 394 23.32 29.09 5.06
C ILE A 394 22.35 27.96 5.43
N ILE A 395 21.04 28.22 5.36
CA ILE A 395 20.02 27.22 5.69
C ILE A 395 20.14 26.01 4.76
N THR A 396 20.16 26.22 3.45
CA THR A 396 20.12 25.11 2.48
C THR A 396 21.43 24.32 2.39
N ARG A 397 22.59 24.98 2.55
CA ARG A 397 23.91 24.34 2.37
C ARG A 397 24.54 23.87 3.67
N HIS A 398 24.24 24.52 4.80
CA HIS A 398 24.90 24.24 6.07
C HIS A 398 23.94 23.68 7.13
N VAL A 399 22.70 24.15 7.22
CA VAL A 399 21.77 23.71 8.27
C VAL A 399 20.98 22.48 7.86
N MET A 400 20.24 22.57 6.75
CA MET A 400 19.34 21.53 6.25
C MET A 400 20.04 20.17 6.11
N PRO A 401 21.23 20.05 5.47
CA PRO A 401 21.89 18.76 5.32
C PRO A 401 22.22 18.08 6.66
N ASN A 402 22.50 18.84 7.71
CA ASN A 402 22.81 18.31 9.04
C ASN A 402 21.58 17.76 9.77
N VAL A 403 20.38 18.29 9.50
CA VAL A 403 19.13 17.81 10.12
C VAL A 403 18.37 16.79 9.26
N MET A 404 18.81 16.51 8.04
CA MET A 404 18.14 15.56 7.13
C MET A 404 18.01 14.14 7.69
N HIS A 405 18.91 13.73 8.57
CA HIS A 405 18.80 12.42 9.22
C HIS A 405 17.54 12.32 10.10
N ILE A 406 17.17 13.39 10.82
CA ILE A 406 15.92 13.46 11.60
C ILE A 406 14.72 13.38 10.67
N VAL A 407 14.74 14.14 9.58
CA VAL A 407 13.67 14.15 8.58
C VAL A 407 13.44 12.75 8.04
N LEU A 408 14.50 12.05 7.65
CA LEU A 408 14.44 10.70 7.10
C LEU A 408 13.81 9.71 8.08
N ILE A 409 14.19 9.77 9.35
CA ILE A 409 13.65 8.89 10.40
C ILE A 409 12.16 9.20 10.63
N SER A 410 11.81 10.48 10.78
CA SER A 410 10.43 10.90 11.02
C SER A 410 9.51 10.53 9.87
N VAL A 411 9.93 10.68 8.61
CA VAL A 411 9.13 10.32 7.43
C VAL A 411 8.61 8.89 7.49
N VAL A 412 9.45 7.93 7.90
CA VAL A 412 9.05 6.52 7.92
C VAL A 412 8.19 6.19 9.14
N LEU A 413 8.47 6.82 10.29
CA LEU A 413 7.62 6.67 11.48
C LEU A 413 6.23 7.29 11.26
N ASP A 414 6.19 8.48 10.67
CA ASP A 414 4.96 9.20 10.35
C ASP A 414 4.14 8.46 9.30
N PHE A 415 4.78 7.86 8.28
CA PHE A 415 4.10 6.97 7.33
C PHE A 415 3.27 5.90 8.06
N SER A 416 3.88 5.22 9.03
CA SER A 416 3.22 4.16 9.81
C SER A 416 2.11 4.73 10.70
N GLY A 417 2.36 5.86 11.35
CA GLY A 417 1.37 6.55 12.20
C GLY A 417 0.16 7.02 11.40
N LEU A 418 0.36 7.50 10.17
CA LEU A 418 -0.70 8.01 9.30
C LEU A 418 -1.58 6.89 8.71
N VAL A 419 -0.99 5.74 8.37
CA VAL A 419 -1.76 4.54 8.00
C VAL A 419 -2.68 4.11 9.15
N LEU A 420 -2.18 4.11 10.40
CA LEU A 420 -2.99 3.79 11.57
C LEU A 420 -4.04 4.88 11.86
N ALA A 421 -3.69 6.15 11.66
CA ALA A 421 -4.61 7.28 11.85
C ALA A 421 -5.81 7.19 10.90
N GLU A 422 -5.63 6.75 9.64
CA GLU A 422 -6.77 6.51 8.75
C GLU A 422 -7.73 5.47 9.33
N ALA A 423 -7.22 4.34 9.84
CA ALA A 423 -8.08 3.31 10.39
C ALA A 423 -8.96 3.84 11.54
N ILE A 424 -8.39 4.70 12.39
CA ILE A 424 -9.12 5.38 13.47
C ILE A 424 -10.16 6.35 12.91
N LEU A 425 -9.83 7.14 11.90
CA LEU A 425 -10.74 8.12 11.30
C LEU A 425 -11.90 7.44 10.54
N SER A 426 -11.62 6.36 9.82
CA SER A 426 -12.63 5.55 9.14
C SER A 426 -13.55 4.86 10.15
N TYR A 427 -13.03 4.41 11.29
CA TYR A 427 -13.83 3.89 12.40
C TYR A 427 -14.78 4.95 13.01
N VAL A 428 -14.36 6.21 13.06
CA VAL A 428 -15.22 7.34 13.50
C VAL A 428 -16.20 7.80 12.40
N GLY A 429 -16.08 7.28 11.17
CA GLY A 429 -16.95 7.59 10.03
C GLY A 429 -16.52 8.79 9.19
N VAL A 430 -15.33 9.34 9.46
CA VAL A 430 -14.82 10.57 8.83
C VAL A 430 -13.57 10.30 7.96
N GLY A 431 -13.14 9.04 7.84
CA GLY A 431 -12.03 8.63 7.00
C GLY A 431 -12.38 8.49 5.53
N VAL A 432 -11.89 7.41 4.92
CA VAL A 432 -12.06 7.09 3.49
C VAL A 432 -13.54 6.94 3.13
N ASP A 433 -13.90 7.19 1.87
CA ASP A 433 -15.27 6.99 1.42
C ASP A 433 -15.70 5.52 1.56
N PRO A 434 -16.91 5.21 2.06
CA PRO A 434 -17.38 3.82 2.18
C PRO A 434 -17.46 3.04 0.86
N SER A 435 -17.53 3.74 -0.28
CA SER A 435 -17.50 3.12 -1.61
C SER A 435 -16.10 2.66 -2.06
N MET A 436 -15.05 3.06 -1.33
CA MET A 436 -13.66 2.69 -1.62
C MET A 436 -13.14 1.68 -0.59
N PHE A 437 -12.37 0.70 -1.06
CA PHE A 437 -11.75 -0.30 -0.19
C PHE A 437 -10.63 0.32 0.65
N SER A 438 -10.75 0.21 1.98
CA SER A 438 -9.69 0.53 2.93
C SER A 438 -9.76 -0.41 4.13
N TRP A 439 -8.62 -0.68 4.77
CA TRP A 439 -8.61 -1.48 6.00
C TRP A 439 -9.38 -0.78 7.12
N GLY A 440 -9.37 0.55 7.18
CA GLY A 440 -10.21 1.32 8.10
C GLY A 440 -11.71 1.08 7.90
N ASN A 441 -12.18 1.03 6.66
CA ASN A 441 -13.58 0.72 6.34
C ASN A 441 -13.95 -0.71 6.74
N MET A 442 -13.04 -1.68 6.50
CA MET A 442 -13.22 -3.06 6.94
C MET A 442 -13.32 -3.15 8.48
N ILE A 443 -12.47 -2.44 9.21
CA ILE A 443 -12.48 -2.39 10.68
C ILE A 443 -13.78 -1.73 11.19
N ASN A 444 -14.25 -0.67 10.54
CA ASN A 444 -15.51 -0.03 10.89
C ASN A 444 -16.71 -0.96 10.69
N GLY A 445 -16.77 -1.65 9.54
CA GLY A 445 -17.79 -2.66 9.25
C GLY A 445 -17.76 -3.81 10.26
N ALA A 446 -16.55 -4.24 10.64
CA ALA A 446 -16.34 -5.33 11.59
C ALA A 446 -16.96 -5.06 12.98
N ARG A 447 -17.19 -3.80 13.36
CA ARG A 447 -17.85 -3.44 14.63
C ARG A 447 -19.23 -4.09 14.77
N LEU A 448 -20.04 -4.04 13.70
CA LEU A 448 -21.38 -4.64 13.69
C LEU A 448 -21.32 -6.16 13.49
N GLU A 449 -20.33 -6.63 12.74
CA GLU A 449 -20.07 -8.04 12.48
C GLU A 449 -19.67 -8.81 13.75
N LEU A 450 -18.86 -8.21 14.62
CA LEU A 450 -18.46 -8.79 15.90
C LEU A 450 -19.58 -8.85 16.93
N ALA A 451 -20.56 -7.95 16.83
CA ALA A 451 -21.74 -7.95 17.69
C ALA A 451 -22.82 -8.95 17.23
N ARG A 452 -22.61 -9.63 16.10
CA ARG A 452 -23.57 -10.59 15.53
C ARG A 452 -23.48 -11.95 16.23
N GLU A 453 -24.60 -12.66 16.23
CA GLU A 453 -24.65 -14.09 16.52
C GLU A 453 -25.02 -14.89 15.25
N PRO A 454 -24.19 -15.83 14.79
CA PRO A 454 -22.82 -16.12 15.25
C PRO A 454 -21.82 -15.02 14.84
N VAL A 455 -20.70 -14.91 15.56
CA VAL A 455 -19.73 -13.80 15.43
C VAL A 455 -19.03 -13.85 14.07
N VAL A 456 -18.96 -12.73 13.37
CA VAL A 456 -18.19 -12.58 12.13
C VAL A 456 -16.87 -11.88 12.46
N TRP A 457 -15.76 -12.62 12.43
CA TRP A 457 -14.43 -12.13 12.87
C TRP A 457 -13.43 -11.95 11.73
N TRP A 458 -13.70 -12.53 10.56
CA TRP A 458 -12.72 -12.69 9.49
C TRP A 458 -12.37 -11.37 8.78
N SER A 459 -13.31 -10.43 8.63
CA SER A 459 -13.06 -9.10 8.07
C SER A 459 -12.05 -8.32 8.89
N LEU A 460 -12.20 -8.33 10.23
CA LEU A 460 -11.25 -7.69 11.15
C LEU A 460 -9.88 -8.37 11.10
N LEU A 461 -9.84 -9.70 11.15
CA LEU A 461 -8.57 -10.42 11.14
C LEU A 461 -7.80 -10.16 9.84
N ALA A 462 -8.48 -10.16 8.69
CA ALA A 462 -7.86 -9.91 7.40
C ALA A 462 -7.27 -8.49 7.35
N ALA A 463 -8.09 -7.45 7.64
CA ALA A 463 -7.63 -6.07 7.66
C ALA A 463 -6.43 -5.87 8.63
N PHE A 464 -6.51 -6.41 9.84
CA PHE A 464 -5.44 -6.34 10.82
C PHE A 464 -4.16 -7.02 10.34
N SER A 465 -4.25 -8.22 9.76
CA SER A 465 -3.08 -9.00 9.32
C SER A 465 -2.30 -8.28 8.22
N PHE A 466 -3.00 -7.77 7.20
CA PHE A 466 -2.36 -7.04 6.09
C PHE A 466 -1.77 -5.70 6.55
N MET A 467 -2.49 -4.96 7.39
CA MET A 467 -2.00 -3.71 7.97
C MET A 467 -0.78 -3.93 8.86
N PHE A 468 -0.82 -4.95 9.72
CA PHE A 468 0.27 -5.29 10.61
C PHE A 468 1.55 -5.61 9.84
N VAL A 469 1.48 -6.43 8.78
CA VAL A 469 2.65 -6.76 7.95
C VAL A 469 3.23 -5.52 7.27
N LEU A 470 2.39 -4.63 6.73
CA LEU A 470 2.84 -3.38 6.12
C LEU A 470 3.57 -2.49 7.15
N VAL A 471 2.91 -2.21 8.27
CA VAL A 471 3.42 -1.30 9.30
C VAL A 471 4.68 -1.86 9.97
N LEU A 472 4.72 -3.16 10.25
CA LEU A 472 5.89 -3.81 10.81
C LEU A 472 7.08 -3.74 9.83
N ALA A 473 6.85 -4.06 8.55
CA ALA A 473 7.91 -3.98 7.55
C ALA A 473 8.43 -2.55 7.36
N ALA A 474 7.55 -1.55 7.36
CA ALA A 474 7.93 -0.14 7.26
C ALA A 474 8.77 0.31 8.47
N ASN A 475 8.36 -0.01 9.70
CA ASN A 475 9.10 0.37 10.90
C ASN A 475 10.47 -0.32 10.99
N LEU A 476 10.54 -1.63 10.74
CA LEU A 476 11.81 -2.35 10.73
C LEU A 476 12.77 -1.84 9.63
N PHE A 477 12.23 -1.40 8.49
CA PHE A 477 13.04 -0.76 7.44
C PHE A 477 13.54 0.63 7.89
N SER A 478 12.71 1.39 8.61
CA SER A 478 13.08 2.68 9.23
C SER A 478 14.29 2.55 10.14
N ASP A 479 14.26 1.57 11.04
CA ASP A 479 15.33 1.37 12.03
C ASP A 479 16.67 1.09 11.35
N VAL A 480 16.65 0.30 10.27
CA VAL A 480 17.86 0.04 9.48
C VAL A 480 18.36 1.29 8.76
N ILE A 481 17.45 2.11 8.22
CA ILE A 481 17.81 3.40 7.62
C ILE A 481 18.43 4.30 8.68
N ARG A 482 17.79 4.42 9.85
CA ARG A 482 18.28 5.20 10.98
C ARG A 482 19.70 4.80 11.35
N ASP A 483 19.94 3.50 11.55
CA ASP A 483 21.25 2.97 11.93
C ASP A 483 22.32 3.22 10.86
N ALA A 484 21.94 3.22 9.58
CA ALA A 484 22.87 3.48 8.48
C ALA A 484 23.22 4.97 8.29
N PHE A 485 22.30 5.85 8.71
CA PHE A 485 22.45 7.30 8.58
C PHE A 485 22.88 7.98 9.89
N ASP A 486 22.96 7.27 11.02
CA ASP A 486 23.50 7.79 12.27
C ASP A 486 25.03 8.00 12.17
N PRO A 487 25.53 9.25 12.28
CA PRO A 487 26.96 9.54 12.22
C PRO A 487 27.76 8.92 13.37
N LYS A 488 27.15 8.69 14.55
CA LYS A 488 27.85 8.21 15.75
C LYS A 488 28.26 6.73 15.66
N MET A 489 27.60 5.96 14.80
CA MET A 489 27.90 4.55 14.55
C MET A 489 29.06 4.34 13.55
N ARG A 490 29.66 5.43 13.05
CA ARG A 490 30.79 5.41 12.09
C ARG A 490 32.16 5.60 12.74
N GLY A 491 32.22 5.62 14.08
CA GLY A 491 33.44 5.76 14.89
C GLY A 491 34.12 4.43 15.18
#